data_AF-A0A1G2VXC2-F1
#
_entry.id   AF-A0A1G2VXC2-F1
#
_cell.length_a   1.000
_cell.length_b   1.000
_cell.length_c   1.000
_cell.angle_alpha   90.00
_cell.angle_beta   90.00
_cell.angle_gamma   90.00
#
_symmetry.space_group_name_H-M   'P 1'
#
loop_
_entity.id
_entity.type
_entity.pdbx_description
1 polymer ?
#
loop_
_entity_poly.entity_id
_entity_poly.type
_entity_poly.pdbx_seq_one_letter_code
_entity_poly.pdbx_strand_id
1 'polypeptide(L)'
;MGDGVNESERKPLVSGWRKLKLELKDRTIGPVVEGHVTFGLYFFIGVVVFGGLGFWYECARLWNNPAAGPSAMLTSLVTFFPALVGSTSIQMIFEEDENRRMRAFAVTYLIVFALLATALTFLERIPTWVSFVVSGAASLAALWIWWVANAKNPAFRDEVNDETPLGGSVAQTPAGTLDGFKS
;
A
#
# COMPACT_ATOMS: atom_id res chain seq x y z
N MET A 1 48.83 26.79 10.56
CA MET A 1 48.46 25.39 10.27
C MET A 1 46.97 25.39 10.04
N GLY A 2 46.57 25.46 8.78
CA GLY A 2 45.16 25.48 8.39
C GLY A 2 44.70 24.04 8.19
N ASP A 3 43.71 23.64 8.98
CA ASP A 3 43.00 22.38 8.77
C ASP A 3 42.16 22.52 7.49
N GLY A 4 42.77 22.11 6.38
CA GLY A 4 42.10 21.88 5.12
C GLY A 4 41.12 20.72 5.28
N VAL A 5 39.91 21.03 5.74
CA VAL A 5 38.76 20.16 5.56
C VAL A 5 38.59 20.00 4.04
N ASN A 6 38.98 18.83 3.53
CA ASN A 6 38.82 18.45 2.13
C ASN A 6 37.37 18.65 1.69
N GLU A 7 37.13 19.74 0.98
CA GLU A 7 35.81 20.15 0.48
C GLU A 7 35.31 19.25 -0.67
N SER A 8 36.14 18.31 -1.13
CA SER A 8 35.91 17.42 -2.26
C SER A 8 35.00 16.21 -1.99
N GLU A 9 34.61 15.97 -0.73
CA GLU A 9 33.67 14.88 -0.36
C GLU A 9 32.26 15.35 0.00
N ARG A 10 31.87 16.58 -0.34
CA ARG A 10 30.45 16.94 -0.32
C ARG A 10 29.72 16.23 -1.47
N LYS A 11 29.29 14.99 -1.22
CA LYS A 11 28.25 14.32 -2.02
C LYS A 11 27.16 15.37 -2.28
N PRO A 12 26.75 15.61 -3.54
CA PRO A 12 25.78 16.65 -3.81
C PRO A 12 24.58 16.41 -2.91
N LEU A 13 24.14 17.44 -2.18
CA LEU A 13 22.95 17.39 -1.34
C LEU A 13 21.75 17.17 -2.26
N VAL A 14 21.53 15.93 -2.69
CA VAL A 14 20.39 15.56 -3.50
C VAL A 14 19.17 15.80 -2.61
N SER A 15 18.37 16.80 -2.99
CA SER A 15 17.20 17.25 -2.24
C SER A 15 16.35 16.07 -1.77
N GLY A 16 15.99 16.06 -0.48
CA GLY A 16 15.15 15.01 0.11
C GLY A 16 13.82 14.84 -0.64
N TRP A 17 13.27 15.93 -1.16
CA TRP A 17 12.09 15.94 -2.01
C TRP A 17 12.29 15.21 -3.34
N ARG A 18 13.48 15.33 -3.95
CA ARG A 18 13.80 14.60 -5.18
C ARG A 18 13.87 13.10 -4.91
N LYS A 19 14.51 12.69 -3.81
CA LYS A 19 14.57 11.28 -3.42
C LYS A 19 13.20 10.70 -3.11
N LEU A 20 12.35 11.44 -2.39
CA LEU A 20 10.96 11.03 -2.15
C LEU A 20 10.17 10.89 -3.46
N LYS A 21 10.25 11.88 -4.36
CA LYS A 21 9.57 11.80 -5.66
C LYS A 21 10.03 10.62 -6.50
N LEU A 22 11.33 10.32 -6.50
CA LEU A 22 11.87 9.15 -7.18
C LEU A 22 11.35 7.86 -6.57
N GLU A 23 11.35 7.74 -5.24
CA GLU A 23 10.83 6.58 -4.51
C GLU A 23 9.33 6.36 -4.78
N LEU A 24 8.52 7.43 -4.75
CA LEU A 24 7.09 7.35 -5.04
C LEU A 24 6.82 6.96 -6.49
N LYS A 25 7.59 7.51 -7.44
CA LYS A 25 7.48 7.16 -8.86
C LYS A 25 7.81 5.68 -9.07
N ASP A 26 8.91 5.23 -8.47
CA ASP A 26 9.37 3.85 -8.51
C ASP A 26 8.30 2.89 -7.97
N ARG A 27 7.76 3.16 -6.78
CA ARG A 27 6.68 2.35 -6.18
C ARG A 27 5.35 2.41 -6.96
N THR A 28 5.06 3.51 -7.63
CA THR A 28 3.83 3.62 -8.43
C THR A 28 3.89 2.77 -9.69
N ILE A 29 5.04 2.76 -10.37
CA ILE A 29 5.19 2.15 -11.71
C ILE A 29 5.77 0.74 -11.63
N GLY A 30 6.63 0.46 -10.64
CA GLY A 30 7.36 -0.80 -10.48
C GLY A 30 6.49 -2.04 -10.61
N PRO A 31 5.39 -2.18 -9.84
CA PRO A 31 4.56 -3.38 -9.91
C PRO A 31 3.95 -3.64 -11.30
N VAL A 32 3.64 -2.57 -12.05
CA VAL A 32 3.08 -2.70 -13.41
C VAL A 32 4.17 -3.07 -14.41
N VAL A 33 5.35 -2.46 -14.31
CA VAL A 33 6.46 -2.70 -15.24
C VAL A 33 7.10 -4.06 -15.03
N GLU A 34 7.23 -4.50 -13.79
CA GLU A 34 7.78 -5.81 -13.43
C GLU A 34 6.77 -6.94 -13.64
N GLY A 35 5.48 -6.62 -13.81
CA GLY A 35 4.45 -7.59 -14.19
C GLY A 35 4.04 -8.55 -13.07
N HIS A 36 4.09 -8.12 -11.80
CA HIS A 36 3.68 -8.93 -10.65
C HIS A 36 2.16 -9.13 -10.64
N VAL A 37 1.71 -10.28 -11.14
CA VAL A 37 0.33 -10.75 -11.17
C VAL A 37 -0.23 -10.88 -9.76
N THR A 38 0.52 -11.42 -8.79
CA THR A 38 0.04 -11.55 -7.40
C THR A 38 -0.29 -10.18 -6.81
N PHE A 39 0.59 -9.20 -7.02
CA PHE A 39 0.35 -7.82 -6.60
C PHE A 39 -0.93 -7.25 -7.24
N GLY A 40 -1.08 -7.40 -8.56
CA GLY A 40 -2.25 -6.90 -9.28
C GLY A 40 -3.56 -7.54 -8.81
N LEU A 41 -3.60 -8.87 -8.71
CA LEU A 41 -4.78 -9.60 -8.25
C LEU A 41 -5.13 -9.25 -6.80
N TYR A 42 -4.14 -9.17 -5.91
CA TYR A 42 -4.38 -8.79 -4.52
C TYR A 42 -4.93 -7.38 -4.42
N PHE A 43 -4.41 -6.43 -5.20
CA PHE A 43 -4.92 -5.07 -5.23
C PHE A 43 -6.37 -5.01 -5.73
N PHE A 44 -6.65 -5.51 -6.94
CA PHE A 44 -7.98 -5.35 -7.52
C PHE A 44 -9.03 -6.20 -6.81
N ILE A 45 -8.72 -7.45 -6.47
CA ILE A 45 -9.68 -8.34 -5.83
C ILE A 45 -9.70 -8.09 -4.32
N GLY A 46 -8.55 -8.20 -3.65
CA GLY A 46 -8.46 -8.07 -2.20
C GLY A 46 -8.78 -6.65 -1.71
N VAL A 47 -8.14 -5.63 -2.28
CA VAL A 47 -8.26 -4.27 -1.75
C VAL A 47 -9.47 -3.54 -2.33
N VAL A 48 -9.67 -3.56 -3.66
CA VAL A 48 -10.74 -2.80 -4.30
C VAL A 48 -12.10 -3.50 -4.18
N VAL A 49 -12.18 -4.81 -4.49
CA VAL A 49 -13.45 -5.54 -4.41
C VAL A 49 -13.79 -5.89 -2.96
N PHE A 50 -12.94 -6.66 -2.26
CA PHE A 50 -13.24 -7.10 -0.90
C PHE A 50 -13.14 -5.96 0.12
N GLY A 51 -12.11 -5.11 0.05
CA GLY A 51 -12.01 -3.93 0.91
C GLY A 51 -13.14 -2.91 0.67
N GLY A 52 -13.66 -2.82 -0.56
CA GLY A 52 -14.74 -1.90 -0.93
C GLY A 52 -16.17 -2.43 -0.73
N LEU A 53 -16.37 -3.62 -0.17
CA LEU A 53 -17.68 -4.28 -0.11
C LEU A 53 -18.80 -3.41 0.48
N GLY A 54 -18.52 -2.60 1.51
CA GLY A 54 -19.50 -1.70 2.09
C GLY A 54 -20.05 -0.69 1.07
N PHE A 55 -19.18 -0.14 0.22
CA PHE A 55 -19.58 0.75 -0.86
C PHE A 55 -20.35 0.00 -1.96
N TRP A 56 -19.84 -1.17 -2.37
CA TRP A 56 -20.50 -1.98 -3.41
C TRP A 56 -21.91 -2.42 -3.01
N TYR A 57 -22.09 -2.81 -1.75
CA TYR A 57 -23.39 -3.12 -1.18
C TYR A 57 -24.35 -1.94 -1.29
N GLU A 58 -23.91 -0.74 -0.92
CA GLU A 58 -24.73 0.47 -1.00
C GLU A 58 -25.05 0.88 -2.45
N CYS A 59 -24.13 0.68 -3.40
CA CYS A 59 -24.41 0.83 -4.82
C CYS A 59 -25.50 -0.13 -5.29
N ALA A 60 -25.40 -1.42 -4.95
CA ALA A 60 -26.41 -2.41 -5.31
C ALA A 60 -27.77 -2.12 -4.65
N ARG A 61 -27.76 -1.65 -3.39
CA ARG A 61 -28.96 -1.24 -2.67
C ARG A 61 -29.65 -0.06 -3.35
N LEU A 62 -28.90 0.96 -3.75
CA LEU A 62 -29.43 2.15 -4.42
C LEU A 62 -29.96 1.81 -5.83
N TRP A 63 -29.28 0.90 -6.55
CA TRP A 63 -29.73 0.42 -7.85
C TRP A 63 -31.09 -0.27 -7.78
N ASN A 64 -31.29 -1.11 -6.75
CA ASN A 64 -32.54 -1.85 -6.56
C ASN A 64 -33.65 -1.00 -5.89
N ASN A 65 -33.28 0.02 -5.11
CA ASN A 65 -34.22 0.92 -4.46
C ASN A 65 -33.72 2.37 -4.48
N PRO A 66 -34.01 3.12 -5.57
CA PRO A 66 -33.58 4.51 -5.70
C PRO A 66 -34.13 5.44 -4.63
N ALA A 67 -35.25 5.08 -3.98
CA ALA A 67 -35.83 5.86 -2.88
C ALA A 67 -34.98 5.83 -1.60
N ALA A 68 -34.03 4.90 -1.47
CA ALA A 68 -33.14 4.79 -0.32
C ALA A 68 -32.16 5.97 -0.16
N GLY A 69 -31.93 6.74 -1.24
CA GLY A 69 -31.03 7.89 -1.25
C GLY A 69 -29.54 7.52 -1.10
N PRO A 70 -28.62 8.48 -1.34
CA PRO A 70 -27.19 8.19 -1.42
C PRO A 70 -26.44 8.35 -0.08
N SER A 71 -27.11 8.69 1.03
CA SER A 71 -26.46 9.02 2.30
C SER A 71 -25.59 7.88 2.86
N ALA A 72 -26.10 6.64 2.83
CA ALA A 72 -25.34 5.48 3.29
C ALA A 72 -24.14 5.16 2.39
N MET A 73 -24.27 5.40 1.08
CA MET A 73 -23.14 5.30 0.14
C MET A 73 -22.04 6.29 0.51
N LEU A 74 -22.38 7.53 0.87
CA LEU A 74 -21.40 8.51 1.36
C LEU A 74 -20.75 8.04 2.67
N THR A 75 -21.54 7.57 3.63
CA THR A 75 -21.03 7.05 4.91
C THR A 75 -20.02 5.93 4.68
N SER A 76 -20.29 5.01 3.74
CA SER A 76 -19.36 3.92 3.40
C SER A 76 -18.02 4.42 2.87
N LEU A 77 -17.99 5.51 2.10
CA LEU A 77 -16.75 6.12 1.62
C LEU A 77 -15.99 6.81 2.76
N VAL A 78 -16.71 7.56 3.61
CA VAL A 78 -16.13 8.28 4.75
C VAL A 78 -15.47 7.35 5.76
N THR A 79 -15.97 6.12 5.90
CA THR A 79 -15.37 5.09 6.78
C THR A 79 -14.29 4.28 6.07
N PHE A 80 -14.37 4.10 4.75
CA PHE A 80 -13.41 3.32 3.97
C PHE A 80 -12.02 3.95 3.89
N PHE A 81 -11.91 5.19 3.39
CA PHE A 81 -10.60 5.79 3.12
C PHE A 81 -9.72 5.95 4.37
N PRO A 82 -10.21 6.35 5.57
CA PRO A 82 -9.34 6.52 6.72
C PRO A 82 -8.96 5.16 7.33
N ALA A 83 -9.82 4.14 7.22
CA ALA A 83 -9.47 2.78 7.63
C ALA A 83 -8.34 2.22 6.77
N LEU A 84 -8.42 2.39 5.44
CA LEU A 84 -7.39 1.91 4.51
C LEU A 84 -6.07 2.66 4.69
N VAL A 85 -6.09 4.00 4.73
CA VAL A 85 -4.85 4.78 4.95
C VAL A 85 -4.30 4.57 6.35
N GLY A 86 -5.15 4.46 7.37
CA GLY A 86 -4.73 4.25 8.74
C GLY A 86 -3.91 2.98 8.89
N SER A 87 -4.44 1.84 8.43
CA SER A 87 -3.74 0.55 8.50
C SER A 87 -2.45 0.56 7.66
N THR A 88 -2.55 1.03 6.41
CA THR A 88 -1.42 1.08 5.46
C THR A 88 -0.28 1.98 5.98
N SER A 89 -0.60 3.17 6.48
CA SER A 89 0.42 4.10 6.97
C SER A 89 1.09 3.58 8.23
N ILE A 90 0.35 2.94 9.14
CA ILE A 90 0.93 2.28 10.32
C ILE A 90 1.88 1.16 9.90
N GLN A 91 1.45 0.30 8.96
CA GLN A 91 2.30 -0.74 8.39
C GLN A 91 3.59 -0.14 7.83
N MET A 92 3.51 0.90 6.99
CA MET A 92 4.68 1.58 6.43
C MET A 92 5.59 2.20 7.49
N ILE A 93 5.02 2.72 8.59
CA ILE A 93 5.81 3.30 9.69
C ILE A 93 6.69 2.24 10.37
N PHE A 94 6.21 0.99 10.46
CA PHE A 94 6.91 -0.12 11.07
C PHE A 94 7.84 -0.87 10.11
N GLU A 95 7.51 -0.96 8.82
CA GLU A 95 8.32 -1.67 7.84
C GLU A 95 9.50 -0.83 7.30
N GLU A 96 9.38 0.49 7.26
CA GLU A 96 10.39 1.38 6.66
C GLU A 96 11.43 1.88 7.68
N ASP A 97 12.18 0.99 8.30
CA ASP A 97 13.15 1.34 9.36
C ASP A 97 14.24 2.32 8.89
N GLU A 98 14.77 2.14 7.67
CA GLU A 98 15.85 2.96 7.14
C GLU A 98 15.35 4.18 6.35
N ASN A 99 14.15 4.12 5.78
CA ASN A 99 13.62 5.16 4.90
C ASN A 99 12.78 6.19 5.67
N ARG A 100 13.44 7.02 6.47
CA ARG A 100 12.81 8.08 7.28
C ARG A 100 11.87 8.99 6.49
N ARG A 101 12.09 9.16 5.17
CA ARG A 101 11.24 9.97 4.29
C ARG A 101 9.87 9.32 4.06
N MET A 102 9.83 8.01 3.84
CA MET A 102 8.57 7.27 3.67
C MET A 102 7.78 7.22 4.97
N ARG A 103 8.46 7.09 6.13
CA ARG A 103 7.81 7.24 7.44
C ARG A 103 7.18 8.62 7.64
N ALA A 104 7.90 9.69 7.32
CA ALA A 104 7.36 11.05 7.40
C ALA A 104 6.17 11.25 6.44
N PHE A 105 6.24 10.67 5.23
CA PHE A 105 5.12 10.63 4.29
C PHE A 105 3.90 9.90 4.88
N ALA A 106 4.09 8.68 5.41
CA ALA A 106 3.02 7.90 6.04
C ALA A 106 2.34 8.63 7.21
N VAL A 107 3.13 9.20 8.13
CA VAL A 107 2.60 9.99 9.26
C VAL A 107 1.81 11.19 8.77
N THR A 108 2.30 11.88 7.75
CA THR A 108 1.61 13.03 7.16
C THR A 108 0.24 12.63 6.62
N TYR A 109 0.19 11.58 5.79
CA TYR A 109 -1.08 11.12 5.21
C TYR A 109 -2.04 10.55 6.24
N LEU A 110 -1.53 9.86 7.27
CA LEU A 110 -2.34 9.40 8.40
C LEU A 110 -3.03 10.57 9.11
N ILE A 111 -2.30 11.66 9.40
CA ILE A 111 -2.88 12.85 10.04
C ILE A 111 -3.86 13.55 9.10
N VAL A 112 -3.49 13.79 7.84
CA VAL A 112 -4.37 14.49 6.87
C VAL A 112 -5.68 13.73 6.68
N PHE A 113 -5.63 12.40 6.55
CA PHE A 113 -6.83 11.60 6.31
C PHE A 113 -7.70 11.47 7.56
N ALA A 114 -7.09 11.40 8.75
CA ALA A 114 -7.83 11.44 10.01
C ALA A 114 -8.57 12.78 10.19
N LEU A 115 -7.90 13.90 9.91
CA LEU A 115 -8.53 15.23 9.94
C LEU A 115 -9.64 15.36 8.90
N LEU A 116 -9.42 14.84 7.69
CA LEU A 116 -10.42 14.87 6.62
C LEU A 116 -11.67 14.05 6.97
N ALA A 117 -11.49 12.84 7.51
CA ALA A 117 -12.60 12.00 7.96
C ALA A 117 -13.39 12.68 9.10
N THR A 118 -12.68 13.28 10.06
CA THR A 118 -13.28 14.06 11.14
C THR A 118 -14.09 15.24 10.59
N ALA A 119 -13.51 16.01 9.67
CA ALA A 119 -14.17 17.14 9.04
C ALA A 119 -15.45 16.72 8.28
N LEU A 120 -15.38 15.66 7.48
CA LEU A 120 -16.54 15.15 6.73
C LEU A 120 -17.65 14.57 7.63
N THR A 121 -17.29 14.09 8.83
CA THR A 121 -18.25 13.49 9.77
C THR A 121 -18.93 14.55 10.63
N PHE A 122 -18.19 15.55 11.11
CA PHE A 122 -18.67 16.48 12.14
C PHE A 122 -19.01 17.89 11.63
N LEU A 123 -18.61 18.26 10.40
CA LEU A 123 -18.99 19.56 9.84
C LEU A 123 -20.37 19.50 9.18
N GLU A 124 -21.38 20.04 9.85
CA GLU A 124 -22.79 20.00 9.43
C GLU A 124 -23.11 20.79 8.15
N ARG A 125 -22.18 21.61 7.63
CA ARG A 125 -22.43 22.55 6.52
C ARG A 125 -21.80 22.17 5.18
N ILE A 126 -21.32 20.93 5.01
CA ILE A 126 -20.73 20.51 3.74
C ILE A 126 -21.84 20.04 2.78
N PRO A 127 -21.97 20.64 1.59
CA PRO A 127 -22.94 20.16 0.60
C PRO A 127 -22.67 18.70 0.24
N THR A 128 -23.73 17.88 0.12
CA THR A 128 -23.60 16.43 -0.13
C THR A 128 -22.74 16.10 -1.35
N TRP A 129 -22.86 16.86 -2.44
CA TRP A 129 -22.05 16.64 -3.65
C TRP A 129 -20.57 16.90 -3.40
N VAL A 130 -20.22 17.89 -2.57
CA VAL A 130 -18.82 18.16 -2.17
C VAL A 130 -18.30 17.00 -1.36
N SER A 131 -19.07 16.50 -0.39
CA SER A 131 -18.69 15.33 0.40
C SER A 131 -18.43 14.12 -0.49
N PHE A 132 -19.26 13.88 -1.51
CA PHE A 132 -19.01 12.80 -2.48
C PHE A 132 -17.72 12.98 -3.26
N VAL A 133 -17.47 14.16 -3.82
CA VAL A 133 -16.26 14.44 -4.59
C VAL A 133 -15.02 14.28 -3.70
N VAL A 134 -15.06 14.82 -2.49
CA VAL A 134 -13.93 14.77 -1.55
C VAL A 134 -13.70 13.35 -1.04
N SER A 135 -14.74 12.62 -0.60
CA SER A 135 -14.61 11.23 -0.14
C SER A 135 -14.19 10.29 -1.27
N GLY A 136 -14.67 10.51 -2.50
CA GLY A 136 -14.23 9.76 -3.68
C GLY A 136 -12.75 10.00 -3.98
N ALA A 137 -12.32 11.26 -4.03
CA ALA A 137 -10.92 11.61 -4.24
C ALA A 137 -10.01 11.07 -3.12
N ALA A 138 -10.46 11.15 -1.86
CA ALA A 138 -9.74 10.58 -0.72
C ALA A 138 -9.65 9.05 -0.81
N SER A 139 -10.70 8.37 -1.26
CA SER A 139 -10.68 6.91 -1.46
C SER A 139 -9.70 6.49 -2.56
N LEU A 140 -9.65 7.22 -3.67
CA LEU A 140 -8.67 6.98 -4.74
C LEU A 140 -7.23 7.22 -4.25
N ALA A 141 -7.01 8.30 -3.49
CA ALA A 141 -5.72 8.58 -2.88
C ALA A 141 -5.34 7.51 -1.84
N ALA A 142 -6.29 6.99 -1.08
CA ALA A 142 -6.08 5.88 -0.14
C ALA A 142 -5.62 4.61 -0.84
N LEU A 143 -6.29 4.25 -1.94
CA LEU A 143 -5.90 3.12 -2.79
C LEU A 143 -4.50 3.31 -3.38
N TRP A 144 -4.16 4.54 -3.80
CA TRP A 144 -2.81 4.84 -4.28
C TRP A 144 -1.75 4.75 -3.18
N ILE A 145 -2.04 5.20 -1.96
CA ILE A 145 -1.13 5.06 -0.81
C ILE A 145 -0.94 3.59 -0.47
N TRP A 146 -2.01 2.80 -0.48
CA TRP A 146 -1.93 1.34 -0.32
C TRP A 146 -1.00 0.73 -1.37
N TRP A 147 -1.18 1.11 -2.64
CA TRP A 147 -0.36 0.63 -3.75
C TRP A 147 1.12 0.96 -3.51
N VAL A 148 1.43 2.22 -3.19
CA VAL A 148 2.79 2.67 -2.94
C VAL A 148 3.41 1.94 -1.74
N ALA A 149 2.65 1.73 -0.67
CA ALA A 149 3.16 1.04 0.51
C ALA A 149 3.55 -0.40 0.21
N ASN A 150 2.71 -1.11 -0.56
CA ASN A 150 2.88 -2.53 -0.79
C ASN A 150 3.67 -2.86 -2.05
N ALA A 151 4.03 -1.88 -2.88
CA ALA A 151 4.72 -2.08 -4.16
C ALA A 151 6.06 -2.83 -4.05
N LYS A 152 6.73 -2.75 -2.89
CA LYS A 152 7.99 -3.44 -2.61
C LYS A 152 7.84 -4.57 -1.59
N ASN A 153 6.60 -4.92 -1.23
CA ASN A 153 6.35 -5.96 -0.26
C ASN A 153 6.68 -7.33 -0.89
N PRO A 154 7.63 -8.11 -0.33
CA PRO A 154 8.03 -9.38 -0.90
C PRO A 154 6.88 -10.40 -0.96
N ALA A 155 5.85 -10.27 -0.12
CA ALA A 155 4.69 -11.16 -0.12
C ALA A 155 3.85 -11.08 -1.42
N PHE A 156 3.99 -10.00 -2.19
CA PHE A 156 3.24 -9.79 -3.43
C PHE A 156 4.10 -9.89 -4.69
N ARG A 157 5.37 -10.25 -4.55
CA ARG A 157 6.28 -10.41 -5.67
C ARG A 157 6.19 -11.83 -6.20
N ASP A 158 6.12 -11.93 -7.53
CA ASP A 158 6.12 -13.23 -8.24
C ASP A 158 7.53 -13.74 -8.49
N GLU A 159 8.53 -13.19 -7.79
CA GLU A 159 9.90 -13.67 -7.82
C GLU A 159 9.93 -15.10 -7.30
N VAL A 160 9.89 -16.06 -8.22
CA VAL A 160 10.27 -17.44 -7.97
C VAL A 160 11.78 -17.40 -7.80
N ASN A 161 12.25 -17.64 -6.58
CA ASN A 161 13.65 -17.97 -6.40
C ASN A 161 13.86 -19.34 -7.09
N ASP A 162 14.29 -19.31 -8.35
CA ASP A 162 14.63 -20.49 -9.17
C ASP A 162 15.77 -21.32 -8.55
N GLU A 163 16.46 -20.76 -7.54
CA GLU A 163 17.45 -21.46 -6.71
C GLU A 163 16.89 -21.95 -5.37
N THR A 164 15.57 -21.85 -5.13
CA THR A 164 14.95 -22.54 -3.99
C THR A 164 15.04 -24.03 -4.27
N PRO A 165 15.86 -24.80 -3.53
CA PRO A 165 16.10 -26.19 -3.87
C PRO A 165 14.80 -26.98 -3.67
N LEU A 166 14.14 -27.38 -4.75
CA LEU A 166 13.00 -28.32 -4.76
C LEU A 166 13.41 -29.75 -4.36
N GLY A 167 14.70 -29.97 -4.18
CA GLY A 167 15.32 -31.15 -3.60
C GLY A 167 16.79 -30.82 -3.37
N GLY A 168 17.34 -31.23 -2.23
CA GLY A 168 18.77 -31.12 -1.98
C GLY A 168 19.58 -31.75 -3.13
N SER A 169 20.82 -31.29 -3.29
CA SER A 169 21.73 -31.77 -4.35
C SER A 169 21.73 -33.30 -4.46
N VAL A 170 21.52 -33.83 -5.66
CA VAL A 170 21.65 -35.28 -5.97
C VAL A 170 23.07 -35.83 -5.72
N ALA A 171 24.04 -34.95 -5.46
CA ALA A 171 25.38 -35.32 -5.06
C ALA A 171 25.53 -35.54 -3.54
N GLN A 172 24.49 -35.26 -2.73
CA GLN A 172 24.49 -35.62 -1.32
C GLN A 172 24.14 -37.10 -1.18
N THR A 173 25.07 -37.86 -0.60
CA THR A 173 24.81 -39.23 -0.16
C THR A 173 23.69 -39.21 0.88
N PRO A 174 22.57 -39.91 0.68
CA PRO A 174 21.49 -39.97 1.66
C PRO A 174 22.02 -40.48 3.00
N ALA A 175 21.66 -39.83 4.11
CA ALA A 175 22.07 -40.23 5.45
C ALA A 175 21.40 -41.54 5.95
N GLY A 176 20.64 -42.22 5.09
CA GLY A 176 19.92 -43.46 5.41
C GLY A 176 20.68 -44.70 4.96
N THR A 177 20.60 -45.77 5.76
CA THR A 177 21.07 -47.11 5.41
C THR A 177 19.92 -47.97 4.88
N LEU A 178 20.21 -48.88 3.94
CA LEU A 178 19.26 -49.86 3.41
C LEU A 178 19.22 -51.18 4.21
N ASP A 179 19.92 -51.25 5.34
CA ASP A 179 20.07 -52.47 6.17
C ASP A 179 18.74 -53.06 6.71
N GLY A 180 17.62 -52.36 6.53
CA GLY A 180 16.28 -52.80 6.93
C GLY A 180 15.42 -53.42 5.82
N PHE A 181 15.83 -53.38 4.55
CA PHE A 181 15.02 -53.90 3.45
C PHE A 181 15.50 -55.30 3.03
N LYS A 182 14.71 -56.33 3.40
CA LYS A 182 14.87 -57.70 2.90
C LYS A 182 13.82 -57.95 1.83
N SER A 183 14.22 -58.51 0.68
CA SER A 183 13.30 -59.00 -0.36
C SER A 183 12.51 -60.20 0.12
#